data_AF-A0A1H5WBX2-F1
#
_entry.id   AF-A0A1H5WBX2-F1
#
_cell.length_a   1.000
_cell.length_b   1.000
_cell.length_c   1.000
_cell.angle_alpha   90.00
_cell.angle_beta   90.00
_cell.angle_gamma   90.00
#
_symmetry.space_group_name_H-M   'P 1'
#
loop_
_entity.id
_entity.type
_entity.pdbx_description
1 polymer ?
#
loop_
_entity_poly.entity_id
_entity_poly.type
_entity_poly.pdbx_seq_one_letter_code
_entity_poly.pdbx_strand_id
1 'polypeptide(L)'
;MLKVAFYLIVLSTLGGCASHNEYASELDLHLHNAEARNYCKQIKESEQYYQCFNTFMLKDSQVTMHKFLATKRSLARVMNANAA
;
A
#
# COMPACT_ATOMS: atom_id res chain seq x y z
N MET A 1 38.83 -17.61 13.08
CA MET A 1 37.46 -17.12 13.40
C MET A 1 36.96 -16.01 12.46
N LEU A 2 37.84 -15.26 11.76
CA LEU A 2 37.44 -14.16 10.86
C LEU A 2 36.63 -14.60 9.61
N LYS A 3 36.81 -15.83 9.13
CA LYS A 3 36.12 -16.34 7.92
C LYS A 3 34.61 -16.58 8.12
N VAL A 4 34.17 -16.91 9.34
CA VAL A 4 32.76 -17.23 9.63
C VAL A 4 31.90 -15.96 9.65
N ALA A 5 32.45 -14.84 10.11
CA ALA A 5 31.77 -13.56 10.14
C ALA A 5 31.43 -13.02 8.74
N PHE A 6 32.28 -13.29 7.74
CA PHE A 6 32.08 -12.80 6.38
C PHE A 6 30.88 -13.47 5.68
N TYR A 7 30.63 -14.76 5.95
CA TYR A 7 29.48 -15.48 5.39
C TYR A 7 28.14 -15.00 5.95
N LEU A 8 28.11 -14.57 7.22
CA LEU A 8 26.89 -14.04 7.85
C LEU A 8 26.48 -12.69 7.25
N ILE A 9 27.44 -11.83 6.89
CA ILE A 9 27.15 -10.52 6.28
C ILE A 9 26.57 -10.69 4.87
N VAL A 10 27.05 -11.67 4.11
CA VAL A 10 26.57 -11.96 2.75
C VAL A 10 25.17 -12.58 2.75
N LEU A 11 24.80 -13.37 3.77
CA LEU A 11 23.43 -13.89 3.88
C LEU A 11 22.41 -12.77 4.19
N SER A 12 22.81 -11.79 5.00
CA SER A 12 21.94 -10.66 5.39
C SER A 12 21.60 -9.73 4.23
N THR A 13 22.50 -9.58 3.24
CA THR A 13 22.27 -8.70 2.08
C THR A 13 21.37 -9.35 1.02
N LEU A 14 21.32 -10.68 0.95
CA LEU A 14 20.44 -11.42 0.02
C LEU A 14 19.01 -11.58 0.54
N GLY A 15 18.79 -11.53 1.86
CA GLY A 15 17.46 -11.60 2.46
C GLY A 15 16.58 -10.36 2.21
N GLY A 16 17.18 -9.23 1.84
CA GLY A 16 16.47 -7.96 1.60
C GLY A 16 15.78 -7.83 0.24
N CYS A 17 15.98 -8.79 -0.68
CA CYS A 17 15.49 -8.66 -2.07
C CYS A 17 14.25 -9.52 -2.39
N ALA A 18 13.82 -10.42 -1.51
CA ALA A 18 12.71 -11.34 -1.78
C ALA A 18 11.30 -10.73 -1.59
N SER A 19 11.17 -9.64 -0.82
CA SER A 19 9.85 -9.08 -0.45
C SER A 19 9.22 -8.16 -1.51
N HIS A 20 9.89 -7.91 -2.63
CA HIS A 20 9.42 -6.93 -3.63
C HIS A 20 8.27 -7.44 -4.50
N ASN A 21 8.04 -8.76 -4.55
CA ASN A 21 6.98 -9.40 -5.32
C ASN A 21 5.87 -10.02 -4.46
N GLU A 22 5.84 -9.72 -3.17
CA GLU A 22 4.75 -10.17 -2.31
C GLU A 22 3.45 -9.42 -2.65
N TYR A 23 2.34 -10.16 -2.71
CA TYR A 23 1.02 -9.58 -2.85
C TYR A 23 0.50 -9.15 -1.47
N ALA A 24 -0.25 -8.04 -1.43
CA ALA A 24 -1.00 -7.66 -0.24
C ALA A 24 -2.02 -8.73 0.10
N SER A 25 -2.23 -8.97 1.41
CA SER A 25 -3.24 -9.91 1.85
C SER A 25 -4.64 -9.43 1.44
N GLU A 26 -5.56 -10.37 1.24
CA GLU A 26 -6.95 -10.04 0.95
C GLU A 26 -7.58 -9.18 2.05
N LEU A 27 -7.24 -9.46 3.32
CA LEU A 27 -7.67 -8.67 4.46
C LEU A 27 -7.19 -7.23 4.37
N ASP A 28 -5.91 -7.01 4.05
CA ASP A 28 -5.34 -5.66 3.92
C ASP A 28 -5.99 -4.87 2.79
N LEU A 29 -6.23 -5.53 1.64
CA LEU A 29 -6.93 -4.93 0.51
C LEU A 29 -8.37 -4.57 0.86
N HIS A 30 -9.08 -5.45 1.56
CA HIS A 30 -10.43 -5.21 2.02
C HIS A 30 -10.49 -4.01 2.98
N LEU A 31 -9.62 -3.97 3.99
CA LEU A 31 -9.57 -2.88 4.97
C LEU A 31 -9.25 -1.53 4.31
N HIS A 32 -8.24 -1.50 3.45
CA HIS A 32 -7.88 -0.30 2.69
C HIS A 32 -9.03 0.18 1.79
N ASN A 33 -9.68 -0.74 1.06
CA ASN A 33 -10.79 -0.37 0.18
C ASN A 33 -12.03 0.09 0.96
N ALA A 34 -12.27 -0.43 2.17
CA ALA A 34 -13.32 0.06 3.05
C ALA A 34 -13.04 1.51 3.49
N GLU A 35 -11.80 1.79 3.91
CA GLU A 35 -11.35 3.13 4.29
C GLU A 35 -11.45 4.12 3.12
N ALA A 36 -10.88 3.76 1.95
CA ALA A 36 -10.93 4.57 0.73
C ALA A 36 -12.38 4.90 0.31
N ARG A 37 -13.28 3.91 0.38
CA ARG A 37 -14.69 4.11 0.06
C ARG A 37 -15.37 5.06 1.04
N ASN A 38 -15.08 4.93 2.33
CA ASN A 38 -15.65 5.80 3.36
C ASN A 38 -15.18 7.25 3.18
N TYR A 39 -13.90 7.43 2.83
CA TYR A 39 -13.37 8.75 2.48
C TYR A 39 -14.05 9.34 1.24
N CYS A 40 -14.07 8.61 0.12
CA CYS A 40 -14.65 9.14 -1.12
C CYS A 40 -16.15 9.44 -1.01
N LYS A 41 -16.91 8.70 -0.17
CA LYS A 41 -18.33 8.96 0.10
C LYS A 41 -18.61 10.35 0.69
N GLN A 42 -17.61 11.02 1.27
CA GLN A 42 -17.75 12.37 1.80
C GLN A 42 -17.84 13.43 0.68
N ILE A 43 -17.44 13.08 -0.55
CA ILE A 43 -17.46 13.96 -1.72
C ILE A 43 -18.86 13.96 -2.32
N LYS A 44 -19.51 15.13 -2.36
CA LYS A 44 -20.89 15.29 -2.86
C LYS A 44 -20.99 15.37 -4.38
N GLU A 45 -19.94 15.89 -5.04
CA GLU A 45 -19.93 16.00 -6.50
C GLU A 45 -19.64 14.65 -7.13
N SER A 46 -20.52 14.22 -8.03
CA SER A 46 -20.47 12.89 -8.64
C SER A 46 -19.17 12.63 -9.40
N GLU A 47 -18.71 13.60 -10.19
CA GLU A 47 -17.48 13.46 -10.98
C GLU A 47 -16.25 13.33 -10.08
N GLN A 48 -16.14 14.18 -9.06
CA GLN A 48 -15.05 14.13 -8.09
C GLN A 48 -15.09 12.85 -7.25
N TYR A 49 -16.29 12.35 -6.92
CA TYR A 49 -16.46 11.05 -6.27
C TYR A 49 -15.86 9.91 -7.11
N TYR A 50 -16.17 9.85 -8.42
CA TYR A 50 -15.62 8.81 -9.29
C TYR A 50 -14.11 8.93 -9.46
N GLN A 51 -13.58 10.15 -9.55
CA GLN A 51 -12.14 10.40 -9.60
C GLN A 51 -11.45 9.91 -8.31
N CYS A 52 -12.01 10.23 -7.14
CA CYS A 52 -11.53 9.73 -5.85
C CYS A 52 -11.54 8.20 -5.81
N PHE A 53 -12.66 7.58 -6.19
CA PHE A 53 -12.82 6.14 -6.19
C PHE A 53 -11.78 5.47 -7.11
N ASN A 54 -11.59 5.99 -8.31
CA ASN A 54 -10.60 5.46 -9.27
C ASN A 54 -9.15 5.63 -8.79
N THR A 55 -8.87 6.65 -7.98
CA THR A 55 -7.52 6.94 -7.48
C THR A 55 -7.13 6.03 -6.32
N PHE A 56 -8.03 5.80 -5.36
CA PHE A 56 -7.69 5.12 -4.11
C PHE A 56 -8.16 3.68 -4.00
N MET A 57 -9.14 3.26 -4.79
CA MET A 57 -9.59 1.86 -4.77
C MET A 57 -8.63 0.94 -5.51
N LEU A 58 -8.21 -0.12 -4.83
CA LEU A 58 -7.43 -1.19 -5.39
C LEU A 58 -8.38 -2.30 -5.85
N LYS A 59 -8.76 -2.29 -7.14
CA LYS A 59 -9.81 -3.15 -7.72
C LYS A 59 -9.31 -4.54 -8.15
N ASP A 60 -7.99 -4.69 -8.31
CA ASP A 60 -7.37 -5.95 -8.73
C ASP A 60 -7.40 -6.96 -7.57
N SER A 61 -7.66 -8.24 -7.85
CA SER A 61 -7.61 -9.32 -6.84
C SER A 61 -6.18 -9.64 -6.39
N GLN A 62 -5.18 -9.20 -7.15
CA GLN A 62 -3.76 -9.38 -6.86
C GLN A 62 -3.05 -8.04 -6.99
N VAL A 63 -2.72 -7.46 -5.83
CA VAL A 63 -2.05 -6.16 -5.75
C VAL A 63 -0.73 -6.37 -5.05
N THR A 64 0.36 -5.92 -5.66
CA THR A 64 1.68 -6.01 -5.04
C THR A 64 1.73 -5.14 -3.78
N MET A 65 2.51 -5.56 -2.79
CA MET A 65 2.71 -4.81 -1.56
C MET A 65 3.20 -3.39 -1.83
N HIS A 66 4.06 -3.22 -2.86
CA HIS A 66 4.50 -1.91 -3.32
C HIS A 66 3.33 -1.00 -3.74
N LYS A 67 2.44 -1.48 -4.62
CA LYS A 67 1.26 -0.72 -5.07
C LYS A 67 0.33 -0.43 -3.89
N PHE A 68 0.08 -1.42 -3.04
CA PHE A 68 -0.72 -1.27 -1.83
C PHE A 68 -0.20 -0.16 -0.91
N LEU A 69 1.08 -0.21 -0.53
CA LEU A 69 1.70 0.77 0.36
C LEU A 69 1.71 2.18 -0.25
N ALA A 70 1.99 2.30 -1.55
CA ALA A 70 1.97 3.57 -2.25
C ALA A 70 0.57 4.21 -2.21
N THR A 71 -0.46 3.44 -2.54
CA THR A 71 -1.86 3.91 -2.54
C THR A 71 -2.33 4.25 -1.13
N LYS A 72 -2.03 3.42 -0.12
CA LYS A 72 -2.36 3.67 1.29
C LYS A 72 -1.75 4.97 1.80
N ARG A 73 -0.48 5.23 1.50
CA ARG A 73 0.20 6.50 1.86
C ARG A 73 -0.41 7.69 1.13
N SER A 74 -0.85 7.52 -0.12
CA SER A 74 -1.50 8.58 -0.87
C SER A 74 -2.83 8.97 -0.23
N LEU A 75 -3.65 7.99 0.15
CA LEU A 75 -4.92 8.21 0.84
C LEU A 75 -4.72 8.94 2.17
N ALA A 76 -3.81 8.44 3.01
CA ALA A 76 -3.51 9.04 4.31
C ALA A 76 -3.05 10.51 4.20
N ARG A 77 -2.25 10.85 3.19
CA ARG A 77 -1.82 12.23 2.95
C ARG A 77 -2.99 13.16 2.67
N VAL A 78 -3.94 12.76 1.83
CA VAL A 78 -5.09 13.60 1.50
C VAL A 78 -6.06 13.70 2.68
N MET A 79 -6.29 12.60 3.40
CA MET A 79 -7.11 12.62 4.62
C MET A 79 -6.54 13.55 5.68
N ASN A 80 -5.22 13.51 5.91
CA ASN A 80 -4.57 14.39 6.88
C ASN A 80 -4.57 15.85 6.44
N ALA A 81 -4.42 16.13 5.14
CA ALA A 81 -4.49 17.49 4.61
C ALA A 81 -5.89 18.10 4.73
N ASN A 82 -6.94 17.29 4.65
CA ASN A 82 -8.33 17.75 4.77
C ASN A 82 -8.83 17.82 6.22
N ALA A 83 -8.10 17.21 7.17
CA ALA A 83 -8.42 17.28 8.59
C ALA A 83 -7.77 18.48 9.31
N ALA A 84 -6.81 19.14 8.66
CA ALA A 84 -6.11 20.34 9.12
C ALA A 84 -6.79 21.62 8.60
#